data_AF-A0A484ANN9-F1
#
_entry.id   AF-A0A484ANN9-F1
#
_cell.length_a   1.000
_cell.length_b   1.000
_cell.length_c   1.000
_cell.angle_alpha   90.00
_cell.angle_beta   90.00
_cell.angle_gamma   90.00
#
_symmetry.space_group_name_H-M   'P 1'
#
loop_
_entity.id
_entity.type
_entity.pdbx_description
1 polymer ?
#
loop_
_entity_poly.entity_id
_entity_poly.type
_entity_poly.pdbx_seq_one_letter_code
_entity_poly.pdbx_strand_id
1 'polypeptide(L)'
;MGSARLRQDVVATVLVEVEAILNSRPMIAPSSNPNDGEVLTPGHFLIGGTLTPLPLVSTEPVVDAKLTILKRCQLISNIKRRFWIDWSRD
;
A
#
# COMPACT_ATOMS: atom_id res chain seq x y z
N MET A 1 18.39 7.63 -15.11
CA MET A 1 17.64 6.88 -14.08
C MET A 1 18.53 6.78 -12.85
N GLY A 2 18.16 7.47 -11.77
CA GLY A 2 18.97 7.52 -10.55
C GLY A 2 18.93 6.20 -9.80
N SER A 3 20.09 5.63 -9.48
CA SER A 3 20.17 4.44 -8.64
C SER A 3 19.95 4.85 -7.18
N ALA A 4 18.78 4.49 -6.63
CA ALA A 4 18.47 4.68 -5.22
C ALA A 4 18.69 3.36 -4.48
N ARG A 5 19.69 3.32 -3.58
CA ARG A 5 19.95 2.13 -2.75
C ARG A 5 18.93 2.06 -1.61
N LEU A 6 17.91 1.23 -1.79
CA LEU A 6 16.92 0.96 -0.75
C LEU A 6 17.41 -0.12 0.20
N ARG A 7 17.05 0.00 1.48
CA ARG A 7 17.27 -1.08 2.45
C ARG A 7 16.26 -2.20 2.20
N GLN A 8 16.65 -3.44 2.49
CA GLN A 8 15.83 -4.64 2.25
C GLN A 8 14.46 -4.55 2.93
N ASP A 9 14.42 -4.04 4.15
CA ASP A 9 13.20 -3.84 4.93
C ASP A 9 12.26 -2.81 4.30
N VAL A 10 12.79 -1.76 3.65
CA VAL A 10 11.99 -0.78 2.90
C VAL A 10 11.40 -1.42 1.65
N VAL A 11 12.19 -2.22 0.92
CA VAL A 11 11.72 -2.94 -0.28
C VAL A 11 10.61 -3.94 0.09
N ALA A 12 10.80 -4.71 1.16
CA ALA A 12 9.79 -5.66 1.63
C ALA A 12 8.47 -4.95 1.99
N THR A 13 8.51 -3.82 2.72
CA THR A 13 7.30 -3.06 3.03
C THR A 13 6.61 -2.53 1.77
N VAL A 14 7.37 -2.04 0.79
CA VAL A 14 6.81 -1.56 -0.48
C VAL A 14 6.10 -2.68 -1.23
N LEU A 15 6.69 -3.88 -1.29
CA LEU A 15 6.09 -5.02 -1.98
C LEU A 15 4.77 -5.44 -1.35
N VAL A 16 4.69 -5.50 -0.02
CA VAL A 16 3.44 -5.79 0.71
C VAL A 16 2.36 -4.75 0.40
N GLU A 17 2.72 -3.46 0.39
CA GLU A 17 1.77 -2.39 0.05
C GLU A 17 1.31 -2.46 -1.41
N VAL A 18 2.19 -2.85 -2.34
CA VAL A 18 1.84 -3.05 -3.75
C VAL A 18 0.89 -4.24 -3.92
N GLU A 19 1.16 -5.36 -3.27
CA GLU A 19 0.26 -6.52 -3.26
C GLU A 19 -1.12 -6.15 -2.71
N ALA A 20 -1.16 -5.38 -1.61
CA ALA A 20 -2.41 -4.90 -1.05
C ALA A 20 -3.20 -4.03 -2.04
N ILE A 21 -2.52 -3.17 -2.81
CA ILE A 21 -3.15 -2.37 -3.87
C ILE A 21 -3.75 -3.27 -4.95
N LEU A 22 -2.98 -4.24 -5.45
CA LEU A 22 -3.42 -5.15 -6.51
C LEU A 22 -4.66 -5.94 -6.08
N ASN A 23 -4.63 -6.47 -4.87
CA ASN A 23 -5.72 -7.25 -4.31
C ASN A 23 -6.93 -6.41 -3.87
N SER A 24 -6.80 -5.08 -3.77
CA SER A 24 -7.90 -4.17 -3.48
C SER A 24 -8.62 -3.67 -4.74
N ARG A 25 -8.20 -4.07 -5.94
CA ARG A 25 -8.86 -3.66 -7.19
C ARG A 25 -10.26 -4.29 -7.30
N PRO A 26 -11.33 -3.51 -7.55
CA PRO A 26 -12.64 -4.06 -7.87
C PRO A 26 -12.59 -5.03 -9.06
N MET A 27 -13.18 -6.22 -8.92
CA MET A 27 -13.32 -7.15 -10.03
C MET A 27 -14.48 -6.77 -10.97
N ILE A 28 -15.44 -6.02 -10.45
CA ILE A 28 -16.61 -5.51 -11.17
C ILE A 28 -16.69 -4.02 -10.89
N ALA A 29 -17.26 -3.26 -11.84
CA ALA A 29 -17.54 -1.84 -11.62
C ALA A 29 -18.33 -1.66 -10.32
N PRO A 30 -17.90 -0.74 -9.43
CA PRO A 30 -18.64 -0.45 -8.22
C PRO A 30 -20.03 0.06 -8.58
N SER A 31 -21.04 -0.42 -7.86
CA SER A 31 -22.41 0.04 -8.07
C SER A 31 -22.56 1.49 -7.62
N SER A 32 -23.40 2.24 -8.33
CA SER A 32 -23.81 3.59 -7.96
C SER A 32 -24.87 3.61 -6.85
N ASN A 33 -25.45 2.45 -6.51
CA ASN A 33 -26.48 2.34 -5.49
C ASN A 33 -25.83 2.21 -4.10
N PRO A 34 -26.07 3.14 -3.16
CA PRO A 34 -25.49 3.07 -1.81
C PRO A 34 -26.04 1.91 -0.96
N ASN A 35 -27.12 1.24 -1.41
CA ASN A 35 -27.64 0.02 -0.77
C ASN A 35 -27.03 -1.26 -1.33
N ASP A 36 -26.26 -1.19 -2.42
CA ASP A 36 -25.51 -2.35 -2.89
C ASP A 36 -24.36 -2.60 -1.91
N GLY A 37 -24.07 -3.87 -1.62
CA GLY A 37 -23.07 -4.27 -0.64
C GLY A 37 -21.63 -3.89 -1.02
N GLU A 38 -20.67 -4.42 -0.26
CA GLU A 38 -19.25 -4.14 -0.49
C GLU A 38 -18.78 -4.61 -1.88
N VAL A 39 -17.91 -3.80 -2.49
CA VAL A 39 -17.35 -4.08 -3.82
C VAL A 39 -16.43 -5.29 -3.74
N LEU A 40 -16.71 -6.33 -4.53
CA LEU A 40 -15.87 -7.52 -4.56
C LEU A 40 -14.51 -7.22 -5.19
N THR A 41 -13.46 -7.55 -4.44
CA THR A 41 -12.04 -7.44 -4.84
C THR A 41 -11.38 -8.81 -4.69
N PRO A 42 -10.23 -9.09 -5.35
CA PRO A 42 -9.47 -10.31 -5.11
C PRO A 42 -9.16 -10.55 -3.62
N GLY A 43 -8.92 -9.47 -2.85
CA GLY A 43 -8.72 -9.54 -1.39
C GLY A 43 -9.86 -10.22 -0.64
N HIS A 44 -11.11 -10.02 -1.08
CA HIS A 44 -12.26 -10.70 -0.47
C HIS A 44 -12.18 -12.22 -0.62
N PHE A 45 -11.63 -12.73 -1.71
CA PHE A 45 -11.44 -14.17 -1.91
C PHE A 45 -10.24 -14.72 -1.13
N LEU A 46 -9.21 -13.89 -0.93
CA LEU A 46 -7.99 -14.29 -0.23
C LEU A 46 -8.18 -14.33 1.29
N ILE A 47 -8.83 -13.32 1.86
CA ILE A 47 -8.91 -13.13 3.32
C ILE A 47 -10.34 -12.91 3.85
N GLY A 48 -11.36 -12.93 2.99
CA GLY A 48 -12.75 -12.72 3.39
C GLY A 48 -13.17 -11.26 3.58
N GLY A 49 -12.34 -10.29 3.20
CA GLY A 49 -12.63 -8.86 3.36
C GLY A 49 -11.64 -7.95 2.64
N THR A 50 -11.74 -6.65 2.89
CA THR A 50 -10.84 -5.63 2.36
C THR A 50 -9.47 -5.64 3.05
N LEU A 51 -8.41 -5.52 2.24
CA LEU A 51 -7.06 -5.40 2.76
C LEU A 51 -6.84 -3.99 3.33
N THR A 52 -6.41 -3.94 4.60
CA THR A 52 -6.04 -2.69 5.25
C THR A 52 -4.53 -2.46 5.13
N PRO A 53 -4.09 -1.21 4.91
CA PRO A 53 -2.67 -0.88 4.80
C PRO A 53 -1.94 -1.13 6.12
N LEU A 54 -0.65 -1.49 6.04
CA LEU A 54 0.13 -1.85 7.21
C LEU A 54 0.34 -0.62 8.12
N PRO A 55 0.04 -0.69 9.43
CA PRO A 55 0.44 0.36 10.36
C PRO A 55 1.97 0.35 10.49
N LEU A 56 2.63 1.41 10.02
CA LEU A 56 4.08 1.60 10.19
C LEU A 56 4.42 1.90 11.66
N VAL A 57 4.64 0.85 12.45
CA VAL A 57 5.18 0.94 13.82
C VAL A 57 6.68 0.64 13.77
N SER A 58 7.49 1.55 14.32
CA SER A 58 8.95 1.37 14.40
C SER A 58 9.33 0.69 15.70
N THR A 59 10.20 -0.32 15.62
CA THR A 59 10.78 -1.03 16.79
C THR A 59 12.02 -0.36 17.38
N GLU A 60 12.47 0.77 16.81
CA GLU A 60 13.68 1.51 17.21
C GLU A 60 13.41 2.59 18.30
N PRO A 61 14.33 2.81 19.25
CA PRO A 61 14.17 3.77 20.35
C PRO A 61 14.08 5.25 19.89
N VAL A 62 13.28 6.03 20.63
CA VAL A 62 12.50 7.19 20.15
C VAL A 62 13.28 8.51 19.94
N VAL A 63 14.57 8.60 20.27
CA VAL A 63 15.23 9.93 20.40
C VAL A 63 15.54 10.60 19.05
N ASP A 64 15.86 9.82 18.00
CA ASP A 64 16.08 10.31 16.62
C ASP A 64 15.28 9.50 15.56
N ALA A 65 14.49 8.52 16.03
CA ALA A 65 13.71 7.62 15.19
C ALA A 65 12.58 8.36 14.46
N LYS A 66 11.98 9.41 15.03
CA LYS A 66 10.83 10.11 14.42
C LYS A 66 11.16 10.69 13.04
N LEU A 67 12.30 11.38 12.89
CA LEU A 67 12.72 11.95 11.60
C LEU A 67 13.02 10.84 10.58
N THR A 68 13.63 9.75 11.03
CA THR A 68 13.96 8.58 10.20
C THR A 68 12.69 7.83 9.74
N ILE A 69 11.69 7.70 10.61
CA ILE A 69 10.39 7.10 10.32
C ILE A 69 9.64 7.96 9.32
N LEU A 70 9.54 9.28 9.54
CA LEU A 70 8.84 10.17 8.63
C LEU A 70 9.44 10.13 7.23
N LYS A 71 10.78 10.16 7.11
CA LYS A 71 11.47 10.02 5.82
C LYS A 71 11.16 8.67 5.15
N ARG A 72 11.12 7.58 5.93
CA ARG A 72 10.76 6.24 5.44
C ARG A 72 9.30 6.18 4.96
N CYS A 73 8.37 6.69 5.76
CA CYS A 73 6.95 6.75 5.42
C CYS A 73 6.72 7.59 4.16
N GLN A 74 7.40 8.72 4.02
CA GLN A 74 7.35 9.56 2.82
C GLN A 74 7.87 8.80 1.60
N LEU A 75 9.00 8.09 1.72
CA LEU A 75 9.56 7.29 0.65
C LEU A 75 8.61 6.18 0.20
N ILE A 76 8.08 5.38 1.14
CA ILE A 76 7.11 4.31 0.84
C ILE A 76 5.86 4.89 0.20
N SER A 77 5.34 6.00 0.74
CA SER A 77 4.15 6.68 0.20
C SER A 77 4.37 7.20 -1.22
N ASN A 78 5.56 7.72 -1.53
CA ASN A 78 5.90 8.21 -2.86
C ASN A 78 5.99 7.05 -3.86
N ILE A 79 6.64 5.94 -3.50
CA ILE A 79 6.71 4.75 -4.34
C ILE A 79 5.31 4.19 -4.58
N LYS A 80 4.51 4.07 -3.51
CA LYS A 80 3.12 3.59 -3.58
C LYS A 80 2.25 4.45 -4.49
N ARG A 81 2.32 5.77 -4.32
CA ARG A 81 1.58 6.73 -5.16
C ARG A 81 2.01 6.61 -6.62
N ARG A 82 3.31 6.50 -6.88
CA ARG A 82 3.81 6.38 -8.25
C ARG A 82 3.30 5.09 -8.90
N PHE A 83 3.42 3.97 -8.19
CA PHE A 83 2.88 2.70 -8.63
C PHE A 83 1.38 2.79 -8.93
N TRP A 84 0.58 3.37 -8.03
CA TRP A 84 -0.85 3.56 -8.24
C TRP A 84 -1.16 4.37 -9.51
N ILE A 85 -0.44 5.48 -9.74
CA ILE A 85 -0.66 6.33 -10.93
C ILE A 85 -0.33 5.56 -12.20
N ASP A 86 0.79 4.85 -12.22
CA ASP A 86 1.20 4.09 -13.41
C ASP A 86 0.25 2.91 -13.66
N TRP A 87 -0.10 2.17 -12.60
CA TRP A 87 -0.99 1.01 -12.65
C TRP A 87 -2.44 1.35 -12.99
N SER A 88 -2.99 2.47 -12.50
CA SER A 88 -4.39 2.84 -12.78
C SER A 88 -4.62 3.39 -14.18
N ARG A 89 -3.54 3.72 -14.91
CA ARG A 89 -3.60 4.14 -16.31
C ARG A 89 -3.65 2.97 -17.29
N ASP A 90 -3.21 1.79 -16.84
CA ASP A 90 -3.29 0.52 -17.57
C ASP A 90 -4.63 -0.20 -17.30
#